data_AF-A0A6M1L4S6-F1
#
_entry.id   AF-A0A6M1L4S6-F1
#
_cell.length_a   1.000
_cell.length_b   1.000
_cell.length_c   1.000
_cell.angle_alpha   90.00
_cell.angle_beta   90.00
_cell.angle_gamma   90.00
#
_symmetry.space_group_name_H-M   'P 1'
#
loop_
_entity.id
_entity.type
_entity.pdbx_description
1 polymer ?
#
loop_
_entity_poly.entity_id
_entity_poly.type
_entity_poly.pdbx_seq_one_letter_code
_entity_poly.pdbx_strand_id
1 'polypeptide(L)'
;MSPPTPADVQTAPPNRPSWSPAARLLVAAAVLVVGLGAVAVVAILSDPHRLGLVFSGGTNPVAGATAAPDDASGLGGAARAARESPEQVRTAPLHDRRRASFELVDGLDRVDLRVIELGEELYRVVSPAGSGARARPELVGDRMALRMERVGEQPGTVEVLLNARVSWHLRLTGGAAERRVDLRAARLSGLELVGGATRTDLRLPSVDGPLVVRVTGGVNQLDVTVTDGVPVRVRAGSGAGAVEVYGERRDGVAPGTVLGSAGWDRAAGRIFLDLVAGANVVTVRGG
;
A
#
# COMPACT_ATOMS: atom_id res chain seq x y z
N MET A 1 70.84 47.50 29.41
CA MET A 1 70.41 46.84 28.17
C MET A 1 69.95 45.46 28.58
N SER A 2 68.67 45.34 28.94
CA SER A 2 68.09 44.14 29.58
C SER A 2 67.42 43.25 28.53
N PRO A 3 67.52 41.92 28.63
CA PRO A 3 66.83 41.01 27.72
C PRO A 3 65.32 40.98 28.02
N PRO A 4 64.44 40.76 27.02
CA PRO A 4 63.02 40.59 27.27
C PRO A 4 62.72 39.20 27.85
N THR A 5 61.85 39.21 28.87
CA THR A 5 61.22 38.08 29.56
C THR A 5 60.43 37.17 28.59
N PRO A 6 60.43 35.84 28.76
CA PRO A 6 59.61 34.95 27.95
C PRO A 6 58.12 35.10 28.30
N ALA A 7 57.29 35.27 27.27
CA ALA A 7 55.84 35.36 27.40
C ALA A 7 55.24 34.01 27.84
N ASP A 8 54.29 34.09 28.77
CA ASP A 8 53.45 33.00 29.26
C ASP A 8 52.80 32.20 28.11
N VAL A 9 53.04 30.90 28.09
CA VAL A 9 52.28 29.95 27.27
C VAL A 9 50.94 29.73 27.96
N GLN A 10 49.94 30.50 27.56
CA GLN A 10 48.57 30.33 27.99
C GLN A 10 47.96 29.10 27.29
N THR A 11 47.80 28.00 28.02
CA THR A 11 47.12 26.78 27.57
C THR A 11 45.64 27.06 27.35
N ALA A 12 45.20 26.98 26.09
CA ALA A 12 43.79 27.10 25.71
C ALA A 12 42.96 25.96 26.34
N PRO A 13 41.74 26.24 26.86
CA PRO A 13 40.85 25.21 27.39
C PRO A 13 40.35 24.28 26.26
N PRO A 14 40.02 23.01 26.57
CA PRO A 14 39.55 22.08 25.55
C PRO A 14 38.26 22.57 24.90
N ASN A 15 38.25 22.59 23.57
CA ASN A 15 37.09 22.89 22.74
C ASN A 15 35.90 22.01 23.17
N ARG A 16 34.88 22.62 23.77
CA ARG A 16 33.58 21.96 23.92
C ARG A 16 32.93 21.94 22.54
N PRO A 17 32.55 20.77 21.99
CA PRO A 17 31.96 20.69 20.67
C PRO A 17 30.61 21.41 20.66
N SER A 18 30.56 22.57 20.01
CA SER A 18 29.32 23.31 19.74
C SER A 18 28.58 22.61 18.60
N TRP A 19 27.73 21.65 18.95
CA TRP A 19 26.88 21.00 17.96
C TRP A 19 25.94 22.01 17.32
N SER A 20 25.89 21.97 15.99
CA SER A 20 24.96 22.76 15.19
C SER A 20 23.51 22.49 15.63
N PRO A 21 22.61 23.47 15.49
CA PRO A 21 21.20 23.29 15.83
C PRO A 21 20.56 22.09 15.11
N ALA A 22 21.04 21.76 13.90
CA ALA A 22 20.62 20.58 13.14
C ALA A 22 21.02 19.25 13.81
N ALA A 23 22.22 19.16 14.42
CA ALA A 23 22.65 17.95 15.12
C ALA A 23 21.86 17.71 16.41
N ARG A 24 21.44 18.77 17.10
CA ARG A 24 20.57 18.68 18.29
C ARG A 24 19.16 18.19 17.94
N LEU A 25 18.62 18.64 16.80
CA LEU A 25 17.33 18.18 16.27
C LEU A 25 17.35 16.68 15.89
N LEU A 26 18.45 16.20 15.30
CA LEU A 26 18.58 14.79 14.94
C LEU A 26 18.66 13.87 16.17
N VAL A 27 19.35 14.30 17.23
CA VAL A 27 19.44 13.52 18.48
C VAL A 27 18.10 13.49 19.20
N ALA A 28 17.36 14.61 19.23
CA ALA A 28 16.02 14.64 19.79
C ALA A 28 15.04 13.73 19.04
N ALA A 29 15.11 13.69 17.70
CA ALA A 29 14.31 12.79 16.88
C ALA A 29 14.67 11.31 17.13
N ALA A 30 15.96 10.98 17.28
CA ALA A 30 16.40 9.62 17.59
C ALA A 30 15.90 9.13 18.96
N VAL A 31 15.94 9.99 19.99
CA VAL A 31 15.40 9.65 21.32
C VAL A 31 13.88 9.44 21.28
N LEU A 32 13.16 10.23 20.48
CA LEU A 32 11.71 10.08 20.31
C LEU A 32 11.34 8.74 19.65
N VAL A 33 12.09 8.33 18.62
CA VAL A 33 11.88 7.03 17.93
C VAL A 33 12.17 5.86 18.86
N VAL A 34 13.22 5.92 19.67
CA VAL A 34 13.55 4.88 20.66
C VAL A 34 12.50 4.82 21.77
N GLY A 35 11.98 5.97 22.23
CA GLY A 35 10.90 6.04 23.20
C GLY A 35 9.59 5.42 22.69
N LEU A 36 9.21 5.72 21.44
CA LEU A 36 8.03 5.13 20.78
C LEU A 36 8.18 3.61 20.58
N GLY A 37 9.37 3.14 20.23
CA GLY A 37 9.67 1.71 20.10
C GLY A 37 9.56 0.95 21.42
N ALA A 38 10.01 1.54 22.53
CA ALA A 38 9.91 0.93 23.86
C ALA A 38 8.46 0.79 24.35
N VAL A 39 7.59 1.77 24.03
CA VAL A 39 6.16 1.72 24.38
C VAL A 39 5.44 0.61 23.61
N ALA A 40 5.79 0.37 22.34
CA ALA A 40 5.21 -0.71 21.54
C ALA A 40 5.60 -2.11 22.05
N VAL A 41 6.84 -2.29 22.51
CA VAL A 41 7.31 -3.56 23.08
C VAL A 41 6.64 -3.87 24.42
N VAL A 42 6.41 -2.86 25.26
CA VAL A 42 5.69 -3.03 26.54
C VAL A 42 4.22 -3.41 26.30
N ALA A 43 3.54 -2.81 25.32
CA ALA A 43 2.16 -3.15 24.98
C ALA A 43 2.00 -4.61 24.50
N ILE A 44 3.01 -5.17 23.83
CA ILE A 44 3.01 -6.57 23.36
C ILE A 44 3.26 -7.56 24.50
N LEU A 45 4.09 -7.18 25.49
CA LEU A 45 4.41 -8.04 26.64
C LEU A 45 3.33 -8.02 27.74
N SER A 46 2.47 -7.01 27.76
CA SER A 46 1.40 -6.87 28.77
C SER A 46 0.10 -7.63 28.45
N ASP A 47 -0.01 -8.28 27.28
CA ASP A 47 -1.25 -8.96 26.87
C ASP A 47 -1.05 -10.45 26.52
N PRO A 48 -0.66 -11.30 27.51
CA PRO A 48 -0.32 -12.71 27.29
C PRO A 48 -1.53 -13.63 26.99
N HIS A 49 -2.76 -13.10 26.89
CA HIS A 49 -3.96 -13.91 26.64
C HIS A 49 -4.34 -14.05 25.15
N ARG A 50 -3.52 -13.55 24.22
CA ARG A 50 -3.77 -13.67 22.77
C ARG A 50 -3.01 -14.78 22.05
N LEU A 51 -2.45 -15.74 22.77
CA LEU A 51 -1.81 -16.91 22.17
C LEU A 51 -2.21 -18.19 22.91
N GLY A 52 -3.13 -18.93 22.28
CA GLY A 52 -3.36 -20.32 22.60
C GLY A 52 -4.83 -20.68 22.67
N LEU A 53 -5.36 -21.29 21.60
CA LEU A 53 -6.21 -22.47 21.75
C LEU A 53 -6.06 -23.32 20.48
N VAL A 54 -5.47 -24.48 20.71
CA VAL A 54 -5.07 -25.51 19.76
C VAL A 54 -6.29 -26.38 19.47
N PHE A 55 -6.50 -26.75 18.21
CA PHE A 55 -7.47 -27.76 17.82
C PHE A 55 -7.04 -29.14 18.36
N SER A 56 -7.87 -29.74 19.22
CA SER A 56 -7.90 -31.19 19.45
C SER A 56 -9.34 -31.66 19.36
N GLY A 57 -9.59 -32.59 18.43
CA GLY A 57 -10.90 -33.18 18.17
C GLY A 57 -11.19 -34.44 18.98
N GLY A 58 -12.47 -34.83 18.98
CA GLY A 58 -13.04 -36.14 19.41
C GLY A 58 -13.22 -36.27 20.93
N THR A 59 -14.35 -36.67 21.51
CA THR A 59 -15.54 -37.41 21.02
C THR A 59 -16.75 -37.08 21.90
N ASN A 60 -17.95 -37.27 21.33
CA ASN A 60 -19.27 -37.02 21.91
C ASN A 60 -19.56 -37.92 23.14
N PRO A 61 -20.52 -37.54 24.00
CA PRO A 61 -21.74 -38.36 24.02
C PRO A 61 -23.05 -37.56 24.03
N VAL A 62 -24.03 -38.24 23.46
CA VAL A 62 -25.44 -37.89 23.28
C VAL A 62 -26.13 -37.60 24.61
N ALA A 63 -26.87 -36.49 24.67
CA ALA A 63 -28.03 -36.36 25.55
C ALA A 63 -29.10 -35.55 24.80
N GLY A 64 -30.14 -36.25 24.34
CA GLY A 64 -31.30 -35.63 23.74
C GLY A 64 -32.18 -34.98 24.79
N ALA A 65 -32.86 -33.91 24.41
CA ALA A 65 -34.19 -33.59 24.91
C ALA A 65 -34.86 -32.54 24.01
N THR A 66 -35.97 -32.97 23.43
CA THR A 66 -37.19 -32.20 23.13
C THR A 66 -37.12 -31.04 22.15
N ALA A 67 -37.60 -31.33 20.94
CA ALA A 67 -38.19 -30.36 20.05
C ALA A 67 -39.51 -29.80 20.63
N ALA A 68 -39.69 -28.48 20.57
CA ALA A 68 -40.97 -27.76 20.58
C ALA A 68 -40.73 -26.30 20.09
N PRO A 69 -41.76 -25.59 19.61
CA PRO A 69 -42.02 -25.31 18.20
C PRO A 69 -41.48 -23.95 17.71
N ASP A 70 -41.52 -23.79 16.39
CA ASP A 70 -41.21 -22.56 15.65
C ASP A 70 -42.10 -21.38 16.07
N ASP A 71 -41.59 -20.57 17.00
CA ASP A 71 -42.04 -19.20 17.17
C ASP A 71 -41.01 -18.27 16.53
N ALA A 72 -41.27 -17.95 15.26
CA ALA A 72 -40.60 -16.92 14.48
C ALA A 72 -40.81 -15.54 15.15
N SER A 73 -40.04 -15.28 16.19
CA SER A 73 -39.88 -13.95 16.76
C SER A 73 -39.08 -13.11 15.75
N GLY A 74 -39.75 -12.16 15.09
CA GLY A 74 -39.16 -11.23 14.10
C GLY A 74 -37.96 -10.40 14.60
N LEU A 75 -37.62 -10.52 15.89
CA LEU A 75 -36.44 -9.93 16.53
C LEU A 75 -35.14 -10.61 16.10
N GLY A 76 -35.15 -11.91 15.79
CA GLY A 76 -33.97 -12.62 15.25
C GLY A 76 -33.62 -12.18 13.84
N GLY A 77 -34.65 -11.91 13.01
CA GLY A 77 -34.50 -11.39 11.65
C GLY A 77 -33.99 -9.95 11.62
N ALA A 78 -34.52 -9.08 12.48
CA ALA A 78 -34.07 -7.70 12.60
C ALA A 78 -32.65 -7.59 13.17
N ALA A 79 -32.28 -8.42 14.16
CA ALA A 79 -30.92 -8.46 14.69
C ALA A 79 -29.89 -9.05 13.71
N ARG A 80 -30.31 -9.97 12.83
CA ARG A 80 -29.48 -10.49 11.73
C ARG A 80 -29.31 -9.47 10.61
N ALA A 81 -30.39 -8.82 10.18
CA ALA A 81 -30.36 -7.73 9.21
C ALA A 81 -29.58 -6.50 9.72
N ALA A 82 -29.58 -6.24 11.03
CA ALA A 82 -28.78 -5.16 11.63
C ALA A 82 -27.28 -5.50 11.73
N ARG A 83 -26.89 -6.78 11.73
CA ARG A 83 -25.48 -7.21 11.70
C ARG A 83 -24.89 -7.18 10.29
N GLU A 84 -25.72 -7.22 9.27
CA GLU A 84 -25.32 -7.10 7.87
C GLU A 84 -25.27 -5.61 7.51
N SER A 85 -24.08 -5.00 7.59
CA SER A 85 -23.89 -3.70 6.94
C SER A 85 -24.19 -3.87 5.46
N PRO A 86 -25.20 -3.18 4.89
CA PRO A 86 -25.56 -3.34 3.50
C PRO A 86 -24.41 -2.87 2.62
N GLU A 87 -24.33 -3.45 1.42
CA GLU A 87 -23.44 -2.94 0.38
C GLU A 87 -23.71 -1.44 0.16
N GLN A 88 -22.63 -0.67 0.02
CA GLN A 88 -22.71 0.75 -0.29
C GLN A 88 -22.01 1.03 -1.61
N VAL A 89 -22.73 1.66 -2.53
CA VAL A 89 -22.19 2.14 -3.81
C VAL A 89 -22.11 3.66 -3.80
N ARG A 90 -20.97 4.20 -4.21
CA ARG A 90 -20.75 5.63 -4.42
C ARG A 90 -20.32 5.85 -5.87
N THR A 91 -20.95 6.82 -6.52
CA THR A 91 -20.67 7.20 -7.90
C THR A 91 -20.55 8.71 -8.02
N ALA A 92 -19.92 9.17 -9.10
CA ALA A 92 -19.99 10.55 -9.54
C ALA A 92 -20.09 10.59 -11.07
N PRO A 93 -20.73 11.61 -11.66
CA PRO A 93 -20.77 11.79 -13.10
C PRO A 93 -19.39 12.13 -13.70
N LEU A 94 -19.13 11.64 -14.92
CA LEU A 94 -17.92 11.90 -15.71
C LEU A 94 -17.86 13.36 -16.18
N HIS A 95 -18.98 13.89 -16.66
CA HIS A 95 -19.06 15.18 -17.35
C HIS A 95 -17.98 15.30 -18.47
N ASP A 96 -17.41 16.49 -18.66
CA ASP A 96 -16.38 16.73 -19.67
C ASP A 96 -14.96 16.35 -19.20
N ARG A 97 -14.83 15.57 -18.12
CA ARG A 97 -13.53 15.22 -17.55
C ARG A 97 -12.76 14.32 -18.52
N ARG A 98 -11.51 14.70 -18.76
CA ARG A 98 -10.55 13.94 -19.57
C ARG A 98 -9.30 13.54 -18.79
N ARG A 99 -9.07 14.16 -17.64
CA ARG A 99 -7.93 13.90 -16.74
C ARG A 99 -8.41 13.95 -15.30
N ALA A 100 -7.84 13.10 -14.46
CA ALA A 100 -8.09 13.11 -13.03
C ALA A 100 -6.94 12.45 -12.27
N SER A 101 -6.85 12.74 -10.98
CA SER A 101 -6.06 11.94 -10.04
C SER A 101 -6.97 11.18 -9.09
N PHE A 102 -6.56 9.96 -8.75
CA PHE A 102 -7.18 9.14 -7.72
C PHE A 102 -6.16 8.84 -6.64
N GLU A 103 -6.54 9.08 -5.38
CA GLU A 103 -5.75 8.71 -4.22
C GLU A 103 -6.57 7.84 -3.25
N LEU A 104 -6.11 6.61 -2.97
CA LEU A 104 -6.61 5.82 -1.83
C LEU A 104 -5.75 6.15 -0.61
N VAL A 105 -6.35 6.85 0.36
CA VAL A 105 -5.63 7.41 1.51
C VAL A 105 -5.44 6.37 2.61
N ASP A 106 -6.51 5.66 2.95
CA ASP A 106 -6.56 4.77 4.12
C ASP A 106 -6.24 3.32 3.77
N GLY A 107 -5.66 2.60 4.74
CA GLY A 107 -5.33 1.19 4.58
C GLY A 107 -6.52 0.26 4.72
N LEU A 108 -6.47 -0.89 4.04
CA LEU A 108 -7.54 -1.89 3.97
C LEU A 108 -6.97 -3.29 3.90
N ASP A 109 -7.69 -4.31 4.34
CA ASP A 109 -7.23 -5.70 4.17
C ASP A 109 -7.17 -6.08 2.69
N ARG A 110 -8.20 -5.72 1.91
CA ARG A 110 -8.28 -6.01 0.47
C ARG A 110 -8.70 -4.80 -0.36
N VAL A 111 -7.96 -4.54 -1.43
CA VAL A 111 -8.28 -3.51 -2.43
C VAL A 111 -8.38 -4.16 -3.79
N ASP A 112 -9.51 -4.00 -4.47
CA ASP A 112 -9.67 -4.29 -5.90
C ASP A 112 -9.88 -2.97 -6.64
N LEU A 113 -8.98 -2.63 -7.55
CA LEU A 113 -9.08 -1.43 -8.38
C LEU A 113 -9.01 -1.84 -9.84
N ARG A 114 -9.99 -1.40 -10.63
CA ARG A 114 -10.06 -1.66 -12.06
C ARG A 114 -10.35 -0.39 -12.83
N VAL A 115 -9.72 -0.24 -13.99
CA VAL A 115 -10.11 0.78 -14.96
C VAL A 115 -10.93 0.10 -16.06
N ILE A 116 -12.16 0.56 -16.27
CA ILE A 116 -13.10 0.00 -17.25
C ILE A 116 -13.93 1.11 -17.92
N GLU A 117 -14.60 0.80 -19.02
CA GLU A 117 -15.57 1.72 -19.62
C GLU A 117 -16.82 1.83 -18.72
N LEU A 118 -17.06 3.03 -18.18
CA LEU A 118 -18.17 3.31 -17.25
C LEU A 118 -19.24 4.24 -17.86
N GLY A 119 -19.15 4.57 -19.15
CA GLY A 119 -20.06 5.51 -19.79
C GLY A 119 -19.95 6.90 -19.17
N GLU A 120 -21.06 7.37 -18.60
CA GLU A 120 -21.20 8.71 -18.03
C GLU A 120 -20.83 8.78 -16.53
N GLU A 121 -20.36 7.71 -15.91
CA GLU A 121 -19.85 7.71 -14.53
C GLU A 121 -18.34 7.95 -14.52
N LEU A 122 -17.83 8.86 -13.69
CA LEU A 122 -16.39 9.05 -13.45
C LEU A 122 -15.78 7.84 -12.73
N TYR A 123 -16.51 7.37 -11.72
CA TYR A 123 -16.11 6.24 -10.89
C TYR A 123 -17.35 5.54 -10.33
N ARG A 124 -17.13 4.28 -9.92
CA ARG A 124 -18.03 3.53 -9.05
C ARG A 124 -17.20 2.85 -7.96
N VAL A 125 -17.44 3.23 -6.71
CA VAL A 125 -16.79 2.65 -5.53
C VAL A 125 -17.82 1.83 -4.78
N VAL A 126 -17.49 0.57 -4.52
CA VAL A 126 -18.34 -0.38 -3.80
C VAL A 126 -17.65 -0.76 -2.50
N SER A 127 -18.35 -0.56 -1.38
CA SER A 127 -18.04 -1.18 -0.09
C SER A 127 -18.94 -2.41 0.04
N PRO A 128 -18.43 -3.63 -0.14
CA PRO A 128 -19.23 -4.84 -0.12
C PRO A 128 -20.00 -5.02 1.19
N ALA A 129 -21.12 -5.74 1.12
CA ALA A 129 -21.85 -6.12 2.31
C ALA A 129 -20.94 -6.85 3.31
N GLY A 130 -21.05 -6.49 4.60
CA GLY A 130 -20.21 -7.06 5.66
C GLY A 130 -18.75 -6.57 5.69
N SER A 131 -18.33 -5.67 4.79
CA SER A 131 -17.03 -5.02 4.92
C SER A 131 -16.94 -4.20 6.19
N GLY A 132 -15.80 -4.29 6.88
CA GLY A 132 -15.55 -3.49 8.07
C GLY A 132 -15.20 -2.02 7.80
N ALA A 133 -15.21 -1.57 6.55
CA ALA A 133 -14.95 -0.20 6.16
C ALA A 133 -15.97 0.30 5.13
N ARG A 134 -16.30 1.60 5.17
CA ARG A 134 -17.18 2.27 4.21
C ARG A 134 -16.46 3.36 3.45
N ALA A 135 -16.68 3.41 2.14
CA ALA A 135 -16.10 4.38 1.25
C ALA A 135 -16.68 5.78 1.46
N ARG A 136 -15.79 6.75 1.64
CA ARG A 136 -16.09 8.17 1.72
C ARG A 136 -15.26 8.89 0.63
N PRO A 137 -15.69 8.83 -0.64
CA PRO A 137 -15.00 9.54 -1.72
C PRO A 137 -15.24 11.05 -1.60
N GLU A 138 -14.19 11.81 -1.83
CA GLU A 138 -14.17 13.27 -1.85
C GLU A 138 -13.61 13.71 -3.19
N LEU A 139 -14.42 14.41 -3.99
CA LEU A 139 -14.04 14.91 -5.32
C LEU A 139 -13.94 16.43 -5.25
N VAL A 140 -12.72 16.95 -5.40
CA VAL A 140 -12.44 18.40 -5.43
C VAL A 140 -11.66 18.71 -6.69
N GLY A 141 -12.30 19.41 -7.62
CA GLY A 141 -11.75 19.56 -8.97
C GLY A 141 -11.36 18.18 -9.52
N ASP A 142 -10.22 18.08 -10.21
CA ASP A 142 -9.71 16.84 -10.85
C ASP A 142 -9.17 15.79 -9.89
N ARG A 143 -9.25 16.02 -8.58
CA ARG A 143 -8.70 15.12 -7.57
C ARG A 143 -9.82 14.37 -6.85
N MET A 144 -9.79 13.04 -6.95
CA MET A 144 -10.62 12.12 -6.17
C MET A 144 -9.78 11.53 -5.04
N ALA A 145 -10.06 11.89 -3.80
CA ALA A 145 -9.52 11.21 -2.63
C ALA A 145 -10.54 10.20 -2.11
N LEU A 146 -10.15 8.94 -1.97
CA LEU A 146 -10.95 7.91 -1.33
C LEU A 146 -10.46 7.71 0.10
N ARG A 147 -11.27 8.15 1.05
CA ARG A 147 -11.12 7.82 2.46
C ARG A 147 -12.02 6.66 2.84
N MET A 148 -11.63 5.96 3.89
CA MET A 148 -12.36 4.81 4.43
C MET A 148 -12.75 5.08 5.88
N GLU A 149 -14.04 4.97 6.16
CA GLU A 149 -14.57 5.02 7.52
C GLU A 149 -14.63 3.61 8.10
N ARG A 150 -14.02 3.38 9.27
CA ARG A 150 -14.13 2.12 10.00
C ARG A 150 -15.54 1.98 10.58
N VAL A 151 -16.22 0.87 10.29
CA VAL A 151 -17.65 0.67 10.70
C VAL A 151 -17.93 -0.65 11.42
N GLY A 152 -16.93 -1.49 11.66
CA GLY A 152 -17.10 -2.78 12.35
C GLY A 152 -15.76 -3.35 12.76
N GLU A 153 -15.70 -4.64 13.08
CA GLU A 153 -14.44 -5.37 13.34
C GLU A 153 -13.98 -6.23 12.16
N GLN A 154 -14.85 -6.46 11.18
CA GLN A 154 -14.58 -7.28 9.99
C GLN A 154 -13.43 -6.70 9.13
N PRO A 155 -12.83 -7.49 8.24
CA PRO A 155 -11.85 -6.98 7.28
C PRO A 155 -12.41 -5.82 6.43
N GLY A 156 -11.61 -4.76 6.27
CA GLY A 156 -11.87 -3.66 5.36
C GLY A 156 -11.63 -4.12 3.92
N THR A 157 -12.62 -3.90 3.05
CA THR A 157 -12.54 -4.27 1.63
C THR A 157 -13.22 -3.22 0.79
N VAL A 158 -12.62 -2.90 -0.35
CA VAL A 158 -13.22 -1.97 -1.31
C VAL A 158 -12.98 -2.47 -2.73
N GLU A 159 -13.99 -2.27 -3.57
CA GLU A 159 -13.87 -2.35 -5.01
C GLU A 159 -13.98 -0.94 -5.61
N VAL A 160 -13.05 -0.58 -6.48
CA VAL A 160 -12.95 0.72 -7.12
C VAL A 160 -12.93 0.52 -8.63
N LEU A 161 -13.93 1.05 -9.30
CA LEU A 161 -14.01 1.11 -10.75
C LEU A 161 -13.79 2.55 -11.19
N LEU A 162 -12.80 2.79 -12.04
CA LEU A 162 -12.48 4.09 -12.60
C LEU A 162 -12.75 4.09 -14.11
N ASN A 163 -13.21 5.22 -14.66
CA ASN A 163 -13.57 5.29 -16.07
C ASN A 163 -12.34 5.32 -16.99
N ALA A 164 -12.30 4.42 -17.98
CA ALA A 164 -11.24 4.29 -18.98
C ALA A 164 -11.12 5.48 -19.96
N ARG A 165 -12.15 6.33 -20.06
CA ARG A 165 -12.12 7.56 -20.87
C ARG A 165 -11.26 8.68 -20.27
N VAL A 166 -10.86 8.54 -19.00
CA VAL A 166 -10.08 9.52 -18.26
C VAL A 166 -8.62 9.10 -18.21
N SER A 167 -7.70 10.04 -18.44
CA SER A 167 -6.28 9.83 -18.14
C SER A 167 -6.02 10.02 -16.65
N TRP A 168 -5.57 8.96 -15.99
CA TRP A 168 -5.44 8.88 -14.54
C TRP A 168 -4.00 9.01 -14.06
N HIS A 169 -3.81 9.80 -13.00
CA HIS A 169 -2.67 9.67 -12.10
C HIS A 169 -3.13 8.94 -10.83
N LEU A 170 -2.54 7.79 -10.53
CA LEU A 170 -2.99 6.92 -9.45
C LEU A 170 -2.00 6.91 -8.28
N ARG A 171 -2.50 7.08 -7.06
CA ARG A 171 -1.71 7.02 -5.83
C ARG A 171 -2.40 6.15 -4.78
N LEU A 172 -1.72 5.12 -4.28
CA LEU A 172 -2.25 4.24 -3.24
C LEU A 172 -1.39 4.41 -1.98
N THR A 173 -1.82 5.31 -1.09
CA THR A 173 -1.14 5.68 0.16
C THR A 173 -1.46 4.69 1.28
N GLY A 174 -2.70 4.20 1.32
CA GLY A 174 -3.11 3.15 2.25
C GLY A 174 -2.36 1.83 2.04
N GLY A 175 -1.90 1.22 3.13
CA GLY A 175 -1.36 -0.14 3.11
C GLY A 175 -2.45 -1.19 2.87
N ALA A 176 -2.08 -2.38 2.40
CA ALA A 176 -3.03 -3.48 2.28
C ALA A 176 -2.43 -4.87 2.46
N ALA A 177 -3.21 -5.84 2.94
CA ALA A 177 -2.75 -7.23 2.89
C ALA A 177 -2.72 -7.71 1.43
N GLU A 178 -3.83 -7.51 0.71
CA GLU A 178 -3.96 -7.85 -0.71
C GLU A 178 -4.39 -6.64 -1.54
N ARG A 179 -3.67 -6.39 -2.63
CA ARG A 179 -4.00 -5.36 -3.61
C ARG A 179 -4.06 -5.96 -5.01
N ARG A 180 -5.22 -5.88 -5.65
CA ARG A 180 -5.40 -6.20 -7.08
C ARG A 180 -5.66 -4.92 -7.84
N VAL A 181 -4.84 -4.65 -8.84
CA VAL A 181 -4.92 -3.43 -9.64
C VAL A 181 -4.91 -3.79 -11.12
N ASP A 182 -6.07 -3.76 -11.76
CA ASP A 182 -6.23 -4.03 -13.19
C ASP A 182 -6.32 -2.71 -13.98
N LEU A 183 -5.20 -2.32 -14.58
CA LEU A 183 -5.06 -1.08 -15.33
C LEU A 183 -4.94 -1.33 -16.83
N ARG A 184 -5.32 -2.52 -17.33
CA ARG A 184 -5.13 -2.87 -18.75
C ARG A 184 -5.86 -1.92 -19.71
N ALA A 185 -7.02 -1.39 -19.31
CA ALA A 185 -7.77 -0.40 -20.09
C ALA A 185 -7.44 1.06 -19.69
N ALA A 186 -6.42 1.29 -18.86
CA ALA A 186 -6.12 2.60 -18.32
C ALA A 186 -5.25 3.44 -19.25
N ARG A 187 -5.56 4.74 -19.31
CA ARG A 187 -4.65 5.79 -19.80
C ARG A 187 -3.91 6.36 -18.59
N LEU A 188 -2.66 5.95 -18.36
CA LEU A 188 -1.90 6.34 -17.17
C LEU A 188 -0.96 7.52 -17.44
N SER A 189 -0.99 8.51 -16.57
CA SER A 189 0.06 9.55 -16.48
C SER A 189 1.05 9.29 -15.34
N GLY A 190 0.73 8.38 -14.42
CA GLY A 190 1.63 7.92 -13.37
C GLY A 190 0.93 6.95 -12.41
N LEU A 191 1.73 6.13 -11.74
CA LEU A 191 1.29 5.19 -10.71
C LEU A 191 2.27 5.18 -9.53
N GLU A 192 1.75 5.43 -8.34
CA GLU A 192 2.50 5.40 -7.09
C GLU A 192 1.86 4.45 -6.08
N LEU A 193 2.61 3.43 -5.66
CA LEU A 193 2.26 2.50 -4.60
C LEU A 193 3.04 2.90 -3.34
N VAL A 194 2.42 3.68 -2.48
CA VAL A 194 3.09 4.33 -1.35
C VAL A 194 2.89 3.53 -0.07
N GLY A 195 1.68 3.02 0.17
CA GLY A 195 1.41 2.09 1.25
C GLY A 195 1.97 0.70 0.96
N GLY A 196 2.61 0.09 1.96
CA GLY A 196 3.14 -1.26 1.84
C GLY A 196 2.05 -2.31 1.65
N ALA A 197 2.43 -3.49 1.14
CA ALA A 197 1.49 -4.59 0.99
C ALA A 197 2.11 -5.98 1.14
N THR A 198 1.33 -6.95 1.62
CA THR A 198 1.79 -8.34 1.61
C THR A 198 1.82 -8.88 0.18
N ARG A 199 0.76 -8.63 -0.60
CA ARG A 199 0.70 -9.01 -2.00
C ARG A 199 0.10 -7.92 -2.86
N THR A 200 0.74 -7.62 -3.98
CA THR A 200 0.22 -6.77 -5.04
C THR A 200 0.21 -7.52 -6.36
N ASP A 201 -0.98 -7.73 -6.92
CA ASP A 201 -1.16 -8.18 -8.30
C ASP A 201 -1.48 -6.94 -9.17
N LEU A 202 -0.53 -6.53 -10.01
CA LEU A 202 -0.61 -5.34 -10.86
C LEU A 202 -0.66 -5.75 -12.34
N ARG A 203 -1.70 -5.33 -13.06
CA ARG A 203 -1.80 -5.50 -14.51
C ARG A 203 -1.70 -4.14 -15.18
N LEU A 204 -0.66 -3.93 -15.96
CA LEU A 204 -0.35 -2.66 -16.63
C LEU A 204 -0.87 -2.66 -18.07
N PRO A 205 -1.28 -1.49 -18.58
CA PRO A 205 -1.69 -1.34 -19.98
C PRO A 205 -0.48 -1.45 -20.90
N SER A 206 -0.75 -1.60 -22.19
CA SER A 206 0.23 -1.28 -23.22
C SER A 206 0.51 0.22 -23.19
N VAL A 207 1.76 0.63 -23.42
CA VAL A 207 2.16 2.04 -23.36
C VAL A 207 2.93 2.43 -24.61
N ASP A 208 2.56 3.56 -25.21
CA ASP A 208 3.23 4.11 -26.40
C ASP A 208 4.37 5.09 -26.03
N GLY A 209 4.50 5.39 -24.73
CA GLY A 209 5.52 6.27 -24.17
C GLY A 209 6.05 5.74 -22.83
N PRO A 210 6.94 6.50 -22.17
CA PRO A 210 7.49 6.10 -20.89
C PRO A 210 6.43 6.16 -19.79
N LEU A 211 6.29 5.07 -19.04
CA LEU A 211 5.48 5.00 -17.81
C LEU A 211 6.39 4.71 -16.62
N VAL A 212 6.28 5.52 -15.57
CA VAL A 212 6.94 5.27 -14.29
C VAL A 212 5.93 4.70 -13.31
N VAL A 213 6.28 3.55 -12.73
CA VAL A 213 5.57 2.94 -11.60
C VAL A 213 6.48 3.01 -10.40
N ARG A 214 6.12 3.81 -9.39
CA ARG A 214 6.95 3.99 -8.20
C ARG A 214 6.38 3.25 -7.02
N VAL A 215 7.18 2.39 -6.40
CA VAL A 215 6.81 1.59 -5.22
C VAL A 215 7.62 2.08 -4.03
N THR A 216 6.99 2.88 -3.17
CA THR A 216 7.62 3.49 -1.99
C THR A 216 7.33 2.73 -0.71
N GLY A 217 6.21 2.01 -0.64
CA GLY A 217 5.92 1.09 0.45
C GLY A 217 6.62 -0.25 0.24
N GLY A 218 7.09 -0.87 1.32
CA GLY A 218 7.64 -2.23 1.23
C GLY A 218 6.59 -3.23 0.77
N VAL A 219 7.00 -4.21 -0.04
CA VAL A 219 6.09 -5.23 -0.58
C VAL A 219 6.68 -6.63 -0.41
N ASN A 220 5.90 -7.58 0.12
CA ASN A 220 6.41 -8.95 0.20
C ASN A 220 6.35 -9.65 -1.16
N GLN A 221 5.24 -9.55 -1.89
CA GLN A 221 5.12 -10.10 -3.24
C GLN A 221 4.52 -9.07 -4.20
N LEU A 222 5.23 -8.78 -5.29
CA LEU A 222 4.78 -7.90 -6.36
C LEU A 222 4.78 -8.66 -7.70
N ASP A 223 3.59 -8.98 -8.18
CA ASP A 223 3.39 -9.62 -9.47
C ASP A 223 2.89 -8.60 -10.49
N VAL A 224 3.70 -8.31 -11.49
CA VAL A 224 3.39 -7.36 -12.56
C VAL A 224 3.15 -8.11 -13.86
N THR A 225 1.98 -7.91 -14.45
CA THR A 225 1.64 -8.37 -15.80
C THR A 225 1.63 -7.17 -16.72
N VAL A 226 2.39 -7.21 -17.80
CA VAL A 226 2.48 -6.13 -18.79
C VAL A 226 1.86 -6.58 -20.10
N THR A 227 0.82 -5.88 -20.53
CA THR A 227 0.16 -6.12 -21.83
C THR A 227 1.16 -5.94 -22.97
N ASP A 228 1.11 -6.79 -24.00
CA ASP A 228 1.99 -6.79 -25.17
C ASP A 228 3.50 -6.97 -24.89
N GLY A 229 3.89 -7.27 -23.65
CA GLY A 229 5.29 -7.50 -23.29
C GLY A 229 6.19 -6.28 -23.46
N VAL A 230 5.64 -5.06 -23.33
CA VAL A 230 6.39 -3.79 -23.43
C VAL A 230 7.67 -3.84 -22.57
N PRO A 231 8.85 -3.42 -23.07
CA PRO A 231 10.08 -3.50 -22.30
C PRO A 231 10.00 -2.86 -20.90
N VAL A 232 10.50 -3.58 -19.88
CA VAL A 232 10.48 -3.16 -18.47
C VAL A 232 11.90 -3.07 -17.92
N ARG A 233 12.16 -2.03 -17.14
CA ARG A 233 13.35 -1.88 -16.31
C ARG A 233 12.93 -1.72 -14.86
N VAL A 234 13.53 -2.50 -13.97
CA VAL A 234 13.30 -2.50 -12.54
C VAL A 234 14.53 -1.93 -11.84
N ARG A 235 14.35 -0.92 -10.98
CA ARG A 235 15.40 -0.46 -10.06
C ARG A 235 15.05 -0.90 -8.65
N ALA A 236 15.94 -1.64 -8.00
CA ALA A 236 15.83 -2.06 -6.61
C ALA A 236 16.56 -1.06 -5.70
N GLY A 237 15.90 0.02 -5.30
CA GLY A 237 16.45 1.10 -4.50
C GLY A 237 17.02 0.67 -3.15
N SER A 238 16.24 -0.08 -2.36
CA SER A 238 16.67 -0.68 -1.08
C SER A 238 17.06 -2.16 -1.19
N GLY A 239 17.13 -2.70 -2.41
CA GLY A 239 17.37 -4.12 -2.67
C GLY A 239 16.08 -4.95 -2.73
N ALA A 240 16.23 -6.22 -3.10
CA ALA A 240 15.13 -7.19 -3.12
C ALA A 240 15.61 -8.62 -2.87
N GLY A 241 14.74 -9.46 -2.32
CA GLY A 241 15.03 -10.89 -2.12
C GLY A 241 15.22 -11.61 -3.46
N ALA A 242 14.34 -11.33 -4.42
CA ALA A 242 14.49 -11.74 -5.81
C ALA A 242 13.72 -10.82 -6.77
N VAL A 243 14.25 -10.69 -7.98
CA VAL A 243 13.59 -10.01 -9.10
C VAL A 243 13.66 -10.89 -10.33
N GLU A 244 12.51 -11.12 -10.96
CA GLU A 244 12.38 -11.82 -12.22
C GLU A 244 11.73 -10.92 -13.26
N VAL A 245 12.40 -10.74 -14.41
CA VAL A 245 11.89 -9.93 -15.52
C VAL A 245 11.86 -10.80 -16.77
N TYR A 246 10.66 -11.09 -17.26
CA TYR A 246 10.41 -11.93 -18.45
C TYR A 246 11.18 -13.26 -18.44
N GLY A 247 11.18 -13.94 -17.29
CA GLY A 247 11.82 -15.24 -17.09
C GLY A 247 13.29 -15.16 -16.68
N GLU A 248 13.92 -13.98 -16.74
CA GLU A 248 15.28 -13.78 -16.22
C GLU A 248 15.23 -13.44 -14.73
N ARG A 249 15.52 -14.44 -13.91
CA ARG A 249 15.50 -14.33 -12.44
C ARG A 249 16.88 -14.02 -11.86
N ARG A 250 16.90 -13.13 -10.87
CA ARG A 250 18.06 -12.86 -10.01
C ARG A 250 17.65 -12.82 -8.54
N ASP A 251 18.29 -13.65 -7.72
CA ASP A 251 18.12 -13.65 -6.26
C ASP A 251 19.17 -12.74 -5.59
N GLY A 252 18.89 -12.30 -4.36
CA GLY A 252 19.82 -11.50 -3.55
C GLY A 252 20.18 -10.16 -4.20
N VAL A 253 19.18 -9.41 -4.65
CA VAL A 253 19.39 -8.16 -5.40
C VAL A 253 19.83 -7.05 -4.45
N ALA A 254 21.06 -6.57 -4.63
CA ALA A 254 21.64 -5.51 -3.80
C ALA A 254 20.95 -4.14 -4.02
N PRO A 255 20.98 -3.24 -3.03
CA PRO A 255 20.50 -1.86 -3.19
C PRO A 255 21.14 -1.13 -4.39
N GLY A 256 20.33 -0.38 -5.11
CA GLY A 256 20.73 0.36 -6.31
C GLY A 256 20.81 -0.46 -7.60
N THR A 257 20.63 -1.80 -7.54
CA THR A 257 20.69 -2.65 -8.74
C THR A 257 19.59 -2.29 -9.73
N VAL A 258 19.94 -2.25 -11.01
CA VAL A 258 19.01 -2.06 -12.12
C VAL A 258 19.00 -3.32 -12.99
N LEU A 259 17.83 -3.90 -13.19
CA LEU A 259 17.58 -5.07 -14.04
C LEU A 259 16.57 -4.66 -15.11
N GLY A 260 16.59 -5.29 -16.27
CA GLY A 260 15.60 -4.95 -17.28
C GLY A 260 15.66 -5.85 -18.49
N SER A 261 14.60 -5.82 -19.27
CA SER A 261 14.48 -6.57 -20.51
C SER A 261 15.36 -5.99 -21.62
N ALA A 262 15.71 -6.83 -22.59
CA ALA A 262 16.40 -6.38 -23.79
C ALA A 262 15.61 -5.27 -24.52
N GLY A 263 16.34 -4.36 -25.17
CA GLY A 263 15.74 -3.31 -26.02
C GLY A 263 15.14 -2.12 -25.29
N TRP A 264 15.13 -2.09 -23.94
CA TRP A 264 14.49 -1.03 -23.16
C TRP A 264 14.93 0.40 -23.55
N ASP A 265 16.24 0.63 -23.74
CA ASP A 265 16.76 1.98 -24.06
C ASP A 265 16.34 2.51 -25.45
N ARG A 266 15.94 1.61 -26.35
CA ARG A 266 15.52 1.95 -27.73
C ARG A 266 14.00 2.01 -27.89
N ALA A 267 13.24 1.47 -26.95
CA ALA A 267 11.79 1.39 -27.05
C ALA A 267 11.14 2.73 -26.71
N ALA A 268 10.18 3.18 -27.53
CA ALA A 268 9.40 4.40 -27.26
C ALA A 268 8.45 4.17 -26.07
N GLY A 269 7.63 3.13 -26.18
CA GLY A 269 6.86 2.55 -25.09
C GLY A 269 7.75 1.74 -24.18
N ARG A 270 7.88 2.16 -22.92
CA ARG A 270 8.72 1.48 -21.94
C ARG A 270 8.26 1.75 -20.52
N ILE A 271 8.41 0.77 -19.64
CA ILE A 271 8.02 0.88 -18.25
C ILE A 271 9.26 0.91 -17.37
N PHE A 272 9.30 1.88 -16.45
CA PHE A 272 10.28 1.93 -15.38
C PHE A 272 9.59 1.63 -14.06
N LEU A 273 9.88 0.46 -13.49
CA LEU A 273 9.43 0.04 -12.17
C LEU A 273 10.47 0.43 -11.12
N ASP A 274 10.16 1.46 -10.37
CA ASP A 274 11.04 2.08 -9.39
C ASP A 274 10.71 1.59 -7.98
N LEU A 275 11.42 0.57 -7.49
CA LEU A 275 11.25 0.03 -6.14
C LEU A 275 12.10 0.87 -5.18
N VAL A 276 11.50 1.88 -4.56
CA VAL A 276 12.20 2.77 -3.63
C VAL A 276 12.47 2.07 -2.31
N ALA A 277 11.46 1.36 -1.77
CA ALA A 277 11.62 0.50 -0.59
C ALA A 277 11.93 -0.95 -0.98
N GLY A 278 12.21 -1.79 0.02
CA GLY A 278 12.54 -3.19 -0.18
C GLY A 278 11.34 -4.01 -0.66
N ALA A 279 11.61 -4.97 -1.55
CA ALA A 279 10.65 -5.98 -1.98
C ALA A 279 11.21 -7.38 -1.68
N ASN A 280 10.39 -8.33 -1.21
CA ASN A 280 10.90 -9.71 -1.06
C ASN A 280 10.95 -10.41 -2.43
N VAL A 281 9.83 -10.58 -3.13
CA VAL A 281 9.80 -11.14 -4.49
C VAL A 281 9.09 -10.20 -5.45
N VAL A 282 9.72 -9.95 -6.60
CA VAL A 282 9.17 -9.17 -7.70
C VAL A 282 9.21 -10.00 -8.97
N THR A 283 8.06 -10.16 -9.61
CA THR A 283 7.93 -10.89 -10.88
C THR A 283 7.30 -9.98 -11.91
N VAL A 284 7.92 -9.87 -13.08
CA VAL A 284 7.38 -9.14 -14.24
C VAL A 284 7.23 -10.12 -15.40
N ARG A 285 6.01 -10.25 -15.93
CA ARG A 285 5.68 -11.16 -17.03
C ARG A 285 4.82 -10.49 -18.10
N GLY A 286 4.85 -11.06 -19.31
CA GLY A 286 3.93 -10.70 -20.39
C GLY A 286 2.51 -11.16 -20.07
N GLY A 287 1.52 -10.38 -20.51
CA GLY A 287 0.09 -10.67 -20.38
C GLY A 287 -0.55 -11.19 -21.65
#